data_AF-A0A847CJP7-F1
#
_entry.id   AF-A0A847CJP7-F1
#
_cell.length_a   1.000
_cell.length_b   1.000
_cell.length_c   1.000
_cell.angle_alpha   90.00
_cell.angle_beta   90.00
_cell.angle_gamma   90.00
#
_symmetry.space_group_name_H-M   'P 1'
#
loop_
_entity.id
_entity.type
_entity.pdbx_description
1 polymer ?
#
loop_
_entity_poly.entity_id
_entity_poly.type
_entity_poly.pdbx_seq_one_letter_code
_entity_poly.pdbx_strand_id
1 'polypeptide(L)'
;MSENKDLLKVIDEMLEKLDNDDSEIINQTNTEFNSQLKSKLNEVATKKGYSDYTSMLIKKVNKEEQDNIYEETENEFISNYVKNSILNIEYEARQMGLYKDGHQEALNKYYDKLKSNEEIDLILKECYLEEAKISIVDILLDMKLKGYKDGLYLFKIIVEDAIQEFYESKDLR
;
A
#
# COMPACT_ATOMS: atom_id res chain seq x y z
N MET A 1 -5.29 14.74 -21.48
CA MET A 1 -6.50 15.28 -20.83
C MET A 1 -7.01 14.22 -19.87
N SER A 2 -7.27 14.54 -18.60
CA SER A 2 -7.74 13.55 -17.61
C SER A 2 -9.07 12.93 -18.09
N GLU A 3 -9.10 11.61 -18.28
CA GLU A 3 -10.29 10.88 -18.75
C GLU A 3 -11.50 11.01 -17.80
N ASN A 4 -11.27 11.46 -16.57
CA ASN A 4 -12.28 11.70 -15.54
C ASN A 4 -12.82 13.13 -15.55
N LYS A 5 -12.26 14.04 -16.35
CA LYS A 5 -12.67 15.45 -16.39
C LYS A 5 -14.16 15.62 -16.71
N ASP A 6 -14.72 14.75 -17.56
CA ASP A 6 -16.15 14.82 -17.92
C ASP A 6 -17.07 14.31 -16.81
N LEU A 7 -16.62 13.31 -16.02
CA LEU A 7 -17.38 12.79 -14.87
C LEU A 7 -17.37 13.81 -13.74
N LEU A 8 -16.21 14.39 -13.47
CA LEU A 8 -16.05 15.46 -12.47
C LEU A 8 -16.87 16.69 -12.87
N LYS A 9 -16.88 17.06 -14.15
CA LYS A 9 -17.73 18.16 -14.65
C LYS A 9 -19.23 17.91 -14.44
N VAL A 10 -19.70 16.66 -14.59
CA VAL A 10 -21.11 16.32 -14.30
C VAL A 10 -21.41 16.42 -12.81
N ILE A 11 -20.48 16.01 -11.94
CA ILE A 11 -20.62 16.14 -10.49
C ILE A 11 -20.61 17.61 -10.08
N ASP A 12 -19.65 18.39 -10.57
CA ASP A 12 -19.51 19.82 -10.31
C ASP A 12 -20.76 20.59 -10.81
N GLU A 13 -21.25 20.32 -12.02
CA GLU A 13 -22.48 20.92 -12.56
C GLU A 13 -23.74 20.56 -11.78
N MET A 14 -23.75 19.43 -11.05
CA MET A 14 -24.88 19.04 -10.21
C MET A 14 -24.79 19.60 -8.79
N LEU A 15 -23.58 19.74 -8.25
CA LEU A 15 -23.33 20.38 -6.97
C LEU A 15 -23.54 21.91 -7.06
N GLU A 16 -23.10 22.55 -8.14
CA GLU A 16 -23.37 23.97 -8.40
C GLU A 16 -24.87 24.28 -8.49
N LYS A 17 -25.70 23.31 -8.88
CA LYS A 17 -27.16 23.47 -8.88
C LYS A 17 -27.78 23.28 -7.50
N LEU A 18 -27.15 22.53 -6.60
CA LEU A 18 -27.56 22.43 -5.20
C LEU A 18 -27.24 23.71 -4.42
N ASP A 19 -26.12 24.37 -4.74
CA ASP A 19 -25.66 25.57 -4.04
C ASP A 19 -26.36 26.87 -4.48
N ASN A 20 -27.03 26.86 -5.64
CA ASN A 20 -27.85 27.99 -6.08
C ASN A 20 -29.30 27.79 -5.63
N ASP A 21 -29.76 28.65 -4.71
CA ASP A 21 -31.08 28.70 -4.06
C ASP A 21 -32.31 28.77 -5.01
N ASP A 22 -32.11 28.72 -6.33
CA ASP A 22 -33.12 28.94 -7.36
C ASP A 22 -33.39 27.71 -8.25
N SER A 23 -32.93 26.51 -7.87
CA SER A 23 -33.07 25.32 -8.72
C SER A 23 -34.19 24.39 -8.24
N GLU A 24 -34.96 23.85 -9.17
CA GLU A 24 -36.01 22.82 -8.97
C GLU A 24 -35.55 21.57 -8.19
N ILE A 25 -34.25 21.46 -7.89
CA ILE A 25 -33.62 20.38 -7.11
C ILE A 25 -33.86 20.54 -5.59
N ILE A 26 -34.04 21.76 -5.07
CA ILE A 26 -34.35 21.97 -3.62
C ILE A 26 -35.67 21.31 -3.21
N ASN A 27 -36.58 21.13 -4.18
CA ASN A 27 -37.86 20.44 -3.99
C ASN A 27 -37.82 18.96 -4.37
N GLN A 28 -36.70 18.45 -4.89
CA GLN A 28 -36.55 17.04 -5.22
C GLN A 28 -36.14 16.25 -4.00
N THR A 29 -36.74 15.08 -3.83
CA THR A 29 -36.29 14.14 -2.80
C THR A 29 -34.87 13.66 -3.12
N ASN A 30 -34.08 13.33 -2.10
CA ASN A 30 -32.74 12.76 -2.28
C ASN A 30 -32.72 11.57 -3.26
N THR A 31 -33.81 10.81 -3.33
CA THR A 31 -34.02 9.71 -4.27
C THR A 31 -34.08 10.16 -5.73
N GLU A 32 -34.76 11.26 -6.03
CA GLU A 32 -34.87 11.83 -7.37
C GLU A 32 -33.56 12.44 -7.83
N PHE A 33 -32.87 13.17 -6.93
CA PHE A 33 -31.53 13.71 -7.19
C PHE A 33 -30.53 12.58 -7.52
N ASN A 34 -30.49 11.54 -6.69
CA ASN A 34 -29.61 10.38 -6.90
C ASN A 34 -29.92 9.65 -8.22
N SER A 35 -31.19 9.57 -8.60
CA SER A 35 -31.61 8.96 -9.86
C SER A 35 -31.14 9.77 -11.07
N GLN A 36 -31.24 11.11 -11.00
CA GLN A 36 -30.76 12.00 -12.06
C GLN A 36 -29.23 11.98 -12.19
N LEU A 37 -28.52 12.01 -11.06
CA LEU A 37 -27.07 11.90 -11.03
C LEU A 37 -26.60 10.58 -11.66
N LYS A 38 -27.21 9.46 -11.24
CA LYS A 38 -26.91 8.14 -11.79
C LYS A 38 -27.18 8.06 -13.30
N SER A 39 -28.28 8.64 -13.77
CA SER A 39 -28.60 8.69 -15.21
C SER A 39 -27.52 9.44 -15.99
N LYS A 40 -27.12 10.63 -15.52
CA LYS A 40 -26.09 11.45 -16.19
C LYS A 40 -24.72 10.78 -16.20
N LEU A 41 -24.34 10.13 -15.10
CA LEU A 41 -23.09 9.36 -15.03
C LEU A 41 -23.11 8.16 -16.01
N ASN A 42 -24.25 7.47 -16.11
CA ASN A 42 -24.44 6.39 -17.08
C ASN A 42 -24.38 6.87 -18.53
N GLU A 43 -24.93 8.06 -18.84
CA GLU A 43 -24.82 8.65 -20.18
C GLU A 43 -23.36 8.96 -20.56
N VAL A 44 -22.55 9.45 -19.61
CA VAL A 44 -21.12 9.68 -19.86
C VAL A 44 -20.39 8.35 -20.10
N ALA A 45 -20.69 7.33 -19.30
CA ALA A 45 -20.08 6.01 -19.43
C ALA A 45 -20.46 5.32 -20.75
N THR A 46 -21.73 5.37 -21.13
CA THR A 46 -22.22 4.80 -22.41
C THR A 46 -21.65 5.49 -23.63
N LYS A 47 -21.49 6.82 -23.61
CA LYS A 47 -20.76 7.57 -24.65
C LYS A 47 -19.31 7.14 -24.81
N LYS A 48 -18.70 6.63 -23.73
CA LYS A 48 -17.34 6.07 -23.71
C LYS A 48 -17.30 4.57 -24.00
N GLY A 49 -18.43 3.96 -24.37
CA GLY A 49 -18.52 2.55 -24.77
C GLY A 49 -18.69 1.55 -23.62
N TYR A 50 -19.05 2.02 -22.42
CA TYR A 50 -19.32 1.17 -21.25
C TYR A 50 -20.83 0.93 -21.10
N SER A 51 -21.24 -0.14 -20.41
CA SER A 51 -22.67 -0.42 -20.19
C SER A 51 -23.33 0.59 -19.23
N ASP A 52 -22.60 1.04 -18.21
CA ASP A 52 -23.02 2.01 -17.20
C ASP A 52 -21.77 2.58 -16.48
N TYR A 53 -21.96 3.56 -15.59
CA TYR A 53 -20.82 4.14 -14.86
C TYR A 53 -20.15 3.12 -13.95
N THR A 54 -20.89 2.14 -13.42
CA THR A 54 -20.34 1.07 -12.57
C THR A 54 -19.40 0.18 -13.36
N SER A 55 -19.75 -0.22 -14.59
CA SER A 55 -18.88 -1.01 -15.46
C SER A 55 -17.68 -0.23 -15.97
N MET A 56 -17.82 1.10 -16.11
CA MET A 56 -16.69 1.98 -16.34
C MET A 56 -15.72 2.01 -15.15
N LEU A 57 -16.23 2.07 -13.91
CA LEU A 57 -15.41 2.00 -12.69
C LEU A 57 -14.76 0.62 -12.53
N ILE A 58 -15.53 -0.46 -12.69
CA ILE A 58 -15.02 -1.84 -12.61
C ILE A 58 -13.94 -2.07 -13.67
N LYS A 59 -14.17 -1.66 -14.92
CA LYS A 59 -13.16 -1.80 -15.97
C LYS A 59 -11.94 -0.90 -15.73
N LYS A 60 -12.06 0.19 -14.96
CA LYS A 60 -10.91 0.99 -14.52
C LYS A 60 -10.15 0.31 -13.39
N VAL A 61 -10.83 -0.24 -12.40
CA VAL A 61 -10.19 -1.06 -11.34
C VAL A 61 -9.48 -2.25 -11.98
N ASN A 62 -10.16 -2.98 -12.87
CA ASN A 62 -9.57 -4.11 -13.59
C ASN A 62 -8.47 -3.69 -14.56
N LYS A 63 -8.50 -2.46 -15.10
CA LYS A 63 -7.45 -1.92 -15.98
C LYS A 63 -6.28 -1.35 -15.17
N GLU A 64 -6.49 -0.85 -13.97
CA GLU A 64 -5.41 -0.55 -13.02
C GLU A 64 -4.78 -1.85 -12.49
N GLU A 65 -5.57 -2.92 -12.31
CA GLU A 65 -5.08 -4.26 -12.00
C GLU A 65 -4.39 -4.94 -13.21
N GLN A 66 -4.81 -4.67 -14.45
CA GLN A 66 -4.18 -5.20 -15.68
C GLN A 66 -3.01 -4.36 -16.21
N ASP A 67 -3.03 -3.04 -16.05
CA ASP A 67 -1.90 -2.15 -16.37
C ASP A 67 -0.81 -2.24 -15.26
N ASN A 68 -1.10 -2.88 -14.13
CA ASN A 68 -0.12 -3.38 -13.14
C ASN A 68 0.43 -4.78 -13.48
N ILE A 69 0.30 -5.26 -14.73
CA ILE A 69 1.19 -6.32 -15.24
C ILE A 69 2.42 -5.64 -15.84
N TYR A 70 3.12 -4.84 -15.02
CA TYR A 70 4.56 -4.83 -15.13
C TYR A 70 5.03 -6.15 -14.52
N GLU A 71 6.01 -6.82 -15.13
CA GLU A 71 6.78 -7.82 -14.38
C GLU A 71 7.42 -7.06 -13.22
N GLU A 72 6.74 -7.04 -12.06
CA GLU A 72 7.31 -6.51 -10.83
C GLU A 72 8.64 -7.26 -10.64
N THR A 73 9.73 -6.49 -10.64
CA THR A 73 11.05 -7.10 -10.44
C THR A 73 11.06 -7.75 -9.06
N GLU A 74 11.80 -8.84 -8.90
CA GLU A 74 11.95 -9.53 -7.60
C GLU A 74 12.26 -8.54 -6.47
N ASN A 75 13.15 -7.58 -6.73
CA ASN A 75 13.51 -6.52 -5.78
C ASN A 75 12.34 -5.58 -5.44
N GLU A 76 11.48 -5.25 -6.40
CA GLU A 76 10.34 -4.35 -6.17
C GLU A 76 9.26 -5.03 -5.33
N PHE A 77 8.93 -6.28 -5.66
CA PHE A 77 7.99 -7.09 -4.87
C PHE A 77 8.49 -7.24 -3.43
N ILE A 78 9.74 -7.67 -3.26
CA ILE A 78 10.32 -7.91 -1.94
C ILE A 78 10.40 -6.60 -1.14
N SER A 79 10.81 -5.49 -1.77
CA SER A 79 10.86 -4.18 -1.11
C SER A 79 9.48 -3.71 -0.66
N ASN A 80 8.44 -3.89 -1.48
CA ASN A 80 7.06 -3.54 -1.14
C ASN A 80 6.51 -4.42 -0.01
N TYR A 81 6.76 -5.73 -0.06
CA TYR A 81 6.38 -6.68 0.98
C TYR A 81 7.00 -6.28 2.32
N VAL A 82 8.33 -6.08 2.34
CA VAL A 82 9.09 -5.70 3.54
C VAL A 82 8.59 -4.39 4.13
N LYS A 83 8.34 -3.39 3.28
CA LYS A 83 7.78 -2.09 3.70
C LYS A 83 6.46 -2.26 4.44
N ASN A 84 5.53 -2.99 3.85
CA ASN A 84 4.19 -3.18 4.39
C ASN A 84 4.26 -3.95 5.71
N SER A 85 5.09 -4.99 5.77
CA SER A 85 5.32 -5.76 7.01
C SER A 85 5.87 -4.89 8.13
N ILE A 86 6.85 -4.02 7.87
CA ILE A 86 7.41 -3.09 8.87
C ILE A 86 6.37 -2.07 9.36
N LEU A 87 5.56 -1.51 8.45
CA LEU A 87 4.55 -0.50 8.79
C LEU A 87 3.43 -1.05 9.68
N ASN A 88 3.13 -2.35 9.55
CA ASN A 88 2.05 -3.02 10.26
C ASN A 88 2.48 -3.67 11.59
N ILE A 89 3.72 -3.46 12.05
CA ILE A 89 4.18 -4.00 13.33
C ILE A 89 3.47 -3.30 14.48
N GLU A 90 2.68 -4.06 15.22
CA GLU A 90 2.09 -3.64 16.48
C GLU A 90 3.01 -3.98 17.65
N TYR A 91 3.23 -3.01 18.54
CA TYR A 91 4.06 -3.18 19.73
C TYR A 91 3.17 -3.27 20.97
N GLU A 92 3.42 -4.26 21.82
CA GLU A 92 2.79 -4.31 23.13
C GLU A 92 3.36 -3.25 24.08
N ALA A 93 2.63 -2.91 25.14
CA ALA A 93 3.07 -1.92 26.14
C ALA A 93 4.47 -2.25 26.74
N ARG A 94 4.80 -3.54 26.90
CA ARG A 94 6.09 -4.02 27.42
C ARG A 94 7.27 -3.85 26.43
N GLN A 95 6.98 -3.63 25.15
CA GLN A 95 7.95 -3.46 24.07
C GLN A 95 8.15 -1.98 23.69
N MET A 96 7.44 -1.06 24.33
CA MET A 96 7.57 0.37 24.06
C MET A 96 8.89 0.94 24.60
N GLY A 97 9.23 2.17 24.17
CA GLY A 97 10.44 2.87 24.58
C GLY A 97 11.69 2.29 23.92
N LEU A 98 12.77 2.14 24.68
CA LEU A 98 14.10 1.77 24.15
C LEU A 98 14.08 0.50 23.29
N TYR A 99 13.27 -0.49 23.65
CA TYR A 99 13.13 -1.71 22.85
C TYR A 99 12.60 -1.39 21.44
N LYS A 100 11.46 -0.70 21.35
CA LYS A 100 10.87 -0.27 20.07
C LYS A 100 11.85 0.57 19.26
N ASP A 101 12.57 1.50 19.91
CA ASP A 101 13.53 2.36 19.22
C ASP A 101 14.63 1.52 18.55
N GLY A 102 15.22 0.57 19.28
CA GLY A 102 16.22 -0.34 18.71
C GLY A 102 15.65 -1.23 17.61
N HIS A 103 14.45 -1.77 17.82
CA HIS A 103 13.78 -2.64 16.87
C HIS A 103 13.50 -1.92 15.54
N GLN A 104 12.93 -0.71 15.60
CA GLN A 104 12.70 0.11 14.40
C GLN A 104 13.99 0.61 13.76
N GLU A 105 15.04 0.88 14.54
CA GLU A 105 16.36 1.26 14.02
C GLU A 105 16.95 0.15 13.14
N ALA A 106 16.93 -1.11 13.61
CA ALA A 106 17.40 -2.25 12.83
C ALA A 106 16.60 -2.47 11.55
N LEU A 107 15.26 -2.47 11.66
CA LEU A 107 14.37 -2.68 10.51
C LEU A 107 14.56 -1.60 9.44
N ASN A 108 14.60 -0.33 9.82
CA ASN A 108 14.75 0.76 8.87
C ASN A 108 16.14 0.77 8.21
N LYS A 109 17.20 0.49 8.99
CA LYS A 109 18.57 0.42 8.46
C LYS A 109 18.69 -0.58 7.31
N TYR A 110 18.16 -1.79 7.48
CA TYR A 110 18.25 -2.84 6.47
C TYR A 110 17.21 -2.69 5.36
N TYR A 111 16.06 -2.09 5.66
CA TYR A 111 15.09 -1.72 4.62
C TYR A 111 15.64 -0.64 3.68
N ASP A 112 16.40 0.33 4.18
CA ASP A 112 17.01 1.36 3.34
C ASP A 112 18.11 0.78 2.42
N LYS A 113 18.86 -0.24 2.89
CA LYS A 113 19.78 -1.01 2.03
C LYS A 113 19.06 -1.75 0.91
N LEU A 114 17.91 -2.36 1.24
CA LEU A 114 17.04 -3.04 0.26
C LEU A 114 16.53 -2.05 -0.80
N LYS A 115 16.11 -0.84 -0.41
CA LYS A 115 15.72 0.21 -1.36
C LYS A 115 16.84 0.69 -2.26
N SER A 116 18.08 0.70 -1.77
CA SER A 116 19.23 1.13 -2.55
C SER A 116 19.67 0.12 -3.62
N ASN A 117 18.91 -0.95 -3.84
CA ASN A 117 19.22 -2.05 -4.77
C ASN A 117 20.53 -2.76 -4.43
N GLU A 118 20.88 -2.86 -3.15
CA GLU A 118 21.91 -3.80 -2.74
C GLU A 118 21.40 -5.24 -3.00
N GLU A 119 22.31 -6.14 -3.37
CA GLU A 119 22.00 -7.54 -3.62
C GLU A 119 21.37 -8.17 -2.36
N ILE A 120 20.19 -8.77 -2.49
CA ILE A 120 19.39 -9.27 -1.35
C ILE A 120 20.19 -10.26 -0.50
N ASP A 121 20.93 -11.17 -1.14
CA ASP A 121 21.81 -12.14 -0.47
C ASP A 121 22.91 -11.45 0.35
N LEU A 122 23.46 -10.34 -0.15
CA LEU A 122 24.46 -9.55 0.58
C LEU A 122 23.83 -8.88 1.80
N ILE A 123 22.65 -8.28 1.65
CA ILE A 123 21.92 -7.65 2.75
C ILE A 123 21.60 -8.68 3.85
N LEU A 124 21.07 -9.85 3.48
CA LEU A 124 20.78 -10.93 4.41
C LEU A 124 22.06 -11.37 5.13
N LYS A 125 23.14 -11.62 4.40
CA LYS A 125 24.44 -11.99 4.97
C LYS A 125 24.95 -10.94 5.96
N GLU A 126 24.86 -9.66 5.63
CA GLU A 126 25.24 -8.59 6.53
C GLU A 126 24.36 -8.53 7.77
N CYS A 127 23.05 -8.76 7.63
CA CYS A 127 22.10 -8.83 8.73
C CYS A 127 22.45 -9.98 9.69
N TYR A 128 22.70 -11.18 9.14
CA TYR A 128 23.15 -12.34 9.90
C TYR A 128 24.46 -12.09 10.66
N LEU A 129 25.45 -11.49 10.00
CA LEU A 129 26.74 -11.18 10.61
C LEU A 129 26.62 -10.11 11.70
N GLU A 130 25.74 -9.14 11.55
CA GLU A 130 25.52 -8.10 12.55
C GLU A 130 24.78 -8.64 13.76
N GLU A 131 23.72 -9.43 13.56
CA GLU A 131 22.98 -10.08 14.65
C GLU A 131 23.89 -11.02 15.47
N ALA A 132 24.77 -11.77 14.80
CA ALA A 132 25.70 -12.70 15.43
C ALA A 132 26.76 -12.00 16.30
N LYS A 133 27.09 -10.73 16.02
CA LYS A 133 28.03 -9.94 16.84
C LYS A 133 27.42 -9.47 18.16
N ILE A 134 26.08 -9.45 18.27
CA ILE A 134 25.39 -8.98 19.47
C ILE A 134 25.37 -10.10 20.51
N SER A 135 26.13 -9.92 21.60
CA SER A 135 26.22 -10.86 22.72
C SER A 135 24.91 -10.93 23.51
N ILE A 136 24.60 -12.14 24.00
CA ILE A 136 23.47 -12.37 24.92
C ILE A 136 23.66 -11.57 26.23
N VAL A 137 24.90 -11.37 26.66
CA VAL A 137 25.17 -10.62 27.89
C VAL A 137 24.85 -9.14 27.72
N ASP A 138 25.15 -8.57 26.55
CA ASP A 138 24.92 -7.15 26.27
C ASP A 138 23.43 -6.83 26.18
N ILE A 139 22.62 -7.71 25.58
CA ILE A 139 21.15 -7.52 25.47
C ILE A 139 20.42 -7.64 26.82
N LEU A 140 21.02 -8.29 27.83
CA LEU A 140 20.45 -8.34 29.17
C LEU A 140 20.62 -7.02 29.92
N LEU A 141 21.63 -6.24 29.55
CA LEU A 141 21.97 -4.96 30.17
C LEU A 141 21.46 -3.76 29.36
N ASP A 142 21.22 -3.95 28.06
CA ASP A 142 20.76 -2.92 27.14
C ASP A 142 19.48 -3.36 26.39
N MET A 143 18.36 -2.78 26.80
CA MET A 143 17.05 -3.05 26.23
C MET A 143 16.87 -2.49 24.81
N LYS A 144 17.61 -1.44 24.46
CA LYS A 144 17.65 -0.95 23.07
C LYS A 144 18.39 -1.95 22.18
N LEU A 145 19.53 -2.45 22.64
CA LEU A 145 20.29 -3.45 21.92
C LEU A 145 19.52 -4.77 21.77
N LYS A 146 18.73 -5.16 22.78
CA LYS A 146 17.79 -6.27 22.69
C LYS A 146 16.77 -6.05 21.56
N GLY A 147 16.10 -4.90 21.55
CA GLY A 147 15.16 -4.54 20.49
C GLY A 147 15.82 -4.55 19.11
N TYR A 148 17.05 -4.01 19.01
CA TYR A 148 17.82 -4.01 17.78
C TYR A 148 18.11 -5.41 17.26
N LYS A 149 18.59 -6.33 18.11
CA LYS A 149 18.83 -7.74 17.73
C LYS A 149 17.55 -8.43 17.26
N ASP A 150 16.45 -8.23 17.98
CA ASP A 150 15.15 -8.79 17.60
C ASP A 150 14.65 -8.22 16.25
N GLY A 151 14.93 -6.93 15.98
CA GLY A 151 14.60 -6.29 14.71
C GLY A 151 15.41 -6.83 13.53
N LEU A 152 16.70 -7.12 13.73
CA LEU A 152 17.52 -7.82 12.75
C LEU A 152 16.98 -9.22 12.46
N TYR A 153 16.59 -9.95 13.52
CA TYR A 153 16.01 -11.27 13.39
C TYR A 153 14.72 -11.24 12.56
N LEU A 154 13.80 -10.33 12.89
CA LEU A 154 12.53 -10.14 12.19
C LEU A 154 12.73 -9.73 10.73
N PHE A 155 13.66 -8.82 10.44
CA PHE A 155 13.94 -8.38 9.08
C PHE A 155 14.26 -9.56 8.15
N LYS A 156 15.09 -10.50 8.61
CA LYS A 156 15.47 -11.67 7.80
C LYS A 156 14.28 -12.55 7.48
N ILE A 157 13.42 -12.81 8.48
CA ILE A 157 12.20 -13.59 8.29
C ILE A 157 11.31 -12.93 7.25
N ILE A 158 11.05 -11.63 7.36
CA ILE A 158 10.19 -10.89 6.42
C ILE A 158 10.75 -10.98 5.00
N VAL A 159 12.07 -10.85 4.82
CA VAL A 159 12.70 -10.94 3.50
C VAL A 159 12.63 -12.37 2.94
N GLU A 160 12.90 -13.39 3.77
CA GLU A 160 12.81 -14.80 3.37
C GLU A 160 11.37 -15.17 2.96
N ASP A 161 10.36 -14.71 3.72
CA ASP A 161 8.94 -14.87 3.41
C ASP A 161 8.58 -14.16 2.10
N ALA A 162 9.08 -12.94 1.88
CA ALA A 162 8.86 -12.19 0.64
C ALA A 162 9.45 -12.88 -0.59
N ILE A 163 10.66 -13.45 -0.46
CA ILE A 163 11.30 -14.25 -1.51
C ILE A 163 10.42 -15.46 -1.82
N GLN A 164 9.98 -16.19 -0.79
CA GLN A 164 9.14 -17.37 -0.98
C GLN A 164 7.82 -17.03 -1.67
N GLU A 165 7.09 -16.01 -1.21
CA GLU A 165 5.83 -15.59 -1.83
C GLU A 165 6.01 -15.17 -3.29
N PHE A 166 7.11 -14.48 -3.61
CA PHE A 166 7.40 -14.09 -4.99
C PHE A 166 7.51 -15.31 -5.91
N TYR A 167 8.27 -16.34 -5.50
CA TYR A 167 8.44 -17.56 -6.30
C TYR A 167 7.16 -18.40 -6.37
N GLU A 168 6.41 -18.54 -5.28
CA GLU A 168 5.11 -19.24 -5.27
C GLU A 168 4.09 -18.57 -6.20
N SER A 169 4.08 -17.23 -6.25
CA SER A 169 3.18 -16.47 -7.14
C SER A 169 3.52 -16.64 -8.64
N LYS A 170 4.77 -17.01 -8.96
CA LYS A 170 5.24 -17.25 -10.33
C LYS A 170 4.99 -18.69 -10.80
N ASP A 171 5.06 -19.67 -9.91
CA ASP A 171 4.77 -21.08 -10.24
C ASP A 171 3.28 -21.35 -10.50
N LEU A 172 2.39 -20.44 -10.07
CA LEU A 172 0.94 -20.50 -10.28
C LEU A 172 0.45 -19.83 -11.59
N ARG A 173 1.35 -19.23 -12.38
CA ARG A 173 1.05 -18.56 -13.66
C ARG A 173 1.50 -19.40 -14.86
#